data_AF-A0A534NIZ7-F1
#
_entry.id   AF-A0A534NIZ7-F1
#
_cell.length_a   1.000
_cell.length_b   1.000
_cell.length_c   1.000
_cell.angle_alpha   90.00
_cell.angle_beta   90.00
_cell.angle_gamma   90.00
#
_symmetry.space_group_name_H-M   'P 1'
#
loop_
_entity.id
_entity.type
_entity.pdbx_description
1 polymer ?
#
loop_
_entity_poly.entity_id
_entity_poly.type
_entity_poly.pdbx_seq_one_letter_code
_entity_poly.pdbx_strand_id
1 'polypeptide(L)'
;QSYFLGGKYPDRDESLSVWQALGARSPSLKAVVEASGLGEKRVKVIVAQLIGAGAVERKGRALVKVRELDAADLQRVLQEYEQRQLDDRERLESMMRFAQSVACRRRLIREYFGEDRGDECRNCDNCRSGIARLASERPVRDRTAAVQAP
;
A
#
# COMPACT_ATOMS: atom_id res chain seq x y z
N GLN A 1 -27.82 4.21 6.95
CA GLN A 1 -26.86 5.22 6.47
C GLN A 1 -25.44 4.64 6.45
N SER A 2 -25.08 3.78 5.49
CA SER A 2 -23.77 3.10 5.48
C SER A 2 -22.96 3.30 4.18
N TYR A 3 -23.28 4.33 3.40
CA TYR A 3 -22.81 4.47 2.01
C TYR A 3 -21.57 5.35 1.80
N PHE A 4 -20.87 5.79 2.85
CA PHE A 4 -19.79 6.79 2.70
C PHE A 4 -18.37 6.35 3.10
N LEU A 5 -18.16 5.10 3.52
CA LEU A 5 -16.81 4.55 3.78
C LEU A 5 -16.40 3.41 2.83
N GLY A 6 -17.33 2.87 2.02
CA GLY A 6 -17.12 1.63 1.25
C GLY A 6 -16.68 1.79 -0.21
N GLY A 7 -16.13 2.94 -0.62
CA GLY A 7 -15.92 3.23 -2.05
C GLY A 7 -14.56 2.85 -2.63
N LYS A 8 -13.52 2.77 -1.79
CA LYS A 8 -12.12 2.71 -2.27
C LYS A 8 -11.65 1.30 -2.61
N TYR A 9 -12.22 0.27 -1.97
CA TYR A 9 -11.73 -1.09 -2.07
C TYR A 9 -12.87 -2.07 -2.39
N PRO A 10 -12.55 -3.21 -3.06
CA PRO A 10 -13.50 -4.27 -3.27
C PRO A 10 -14.10 -4.77 -1.96
N ASP A 11 -15.43 -4.92 -1.91
CA ASP A 11 -16.07 -5.59 -0.79
C ASP A 11 -16.14 -7.12 -1.01
N ARG A 12 -16.69 -7.82 0.00
CA ARG A 12 -16.85 -9.28 -0.02
C ARG A 12 -17.74 -9.75 -1.18
N ASP A 13 -18.83 -9.04 -1.44
CA ASP A 13 -19.83 -9.45 -2.42
C ASP A 13 -19.31 -9.22 -3.84
N GLU A 14 -18.66 -8.08 -4.09
CA GLU A 14 -17.94 -7.80 -5.34
C GLU A 14 -16.88 -8.88 -5.65
N SER A 15 -16.12 -9.28 -4.62
CA SER A 15 -15.07 -10.29 -4.77
C SER A 15 -15.64 -11.68 -5.03
N LEU A 16 -16.76 -12.02 -4.39
CA LEU A 16 -17.49 -13.24 -4.65
C LEU A 16 -18.05 -13.27 -6.08
N SER A 17 -18.58 -12.16 -6.59
CA SER A 17 -19.04 -12.05 -7.98
C SER A 17 -17.91 -12.30 -8.99
N VAL A 18 -16.71 -11.75 -8.75
CA VAL A 18 -15.53 -12.04 -9.58
C VAL A 18 -15.09 -13.50 -9.45
N TRP A 19 -15.07 -14.04 -8.24
CA TRP A 19 -14.70 -15.43 -7.99
C TRP A 19 -15.63 -16.42 -8.70
N GLN A 20 -16.93 -16.15 -8.70
CA GLN A 20 -17.93 -16.94 -9.42
C GLN A 20 -17.78 -16.79 -10.94
N ALA A 21 -17.55 -15.56 -11.42
CA ALA A 21 -17.35 -15.27 -12.84
C ALA A 21 -16.10 -15.95 -13.45
N LEU A 22 -15.08 -16.25 -12.62
CA LEU A 22 -13.93 -17.04 -13.06
C LEU A 22 -14.31 -18.48 -13.44
N GLY A 23 -15.32 -19.07 -12.81
CA GLY A 23 -15.88 -20.39 -13.17
C GLY A 23 -14.86 -21.50 -13.48
N ALA A 24 -15.30 -22.54 -14.20
CA ALA A 24 -14.44 -23.64 -14.65
C ALA A 24 -13.83 -23.42 -16.05
N ARG A 25 -14.29 -22.40 -16.79
CA ARG A 25 -13.95 -22.19 -18.21
C ARG A 25 -12.71 -21.34 -18.47
N SER A 26 -11.94 -21.01 -17.43
CA SER A 26 -10.71 -20.21 -17.54
C SER A 26 -10.88 -18.92 -18.38
N PRO A 27 -11.80 -18.01 -18.01
CA PRO A 27 -12.24 -16.90 -18.84
C PRO A 27 -11.16 -15.86 -19.04
N SER A 28 -11.36 -15.02 -20.07
CA SER A 28 -10.58 -13.78 -20.21
C SER A 28 -11.06 -12.71 -19.23
N LEU A 29 -10.20 -11.72 -18.92
CA LEU A 29 -10.58 -10.58 -18.09
C LEU A 29 -11.85 -9.87 -18.58
N LYS A 30 -12.02 -9.73 -19.91
CA LYS A 30 -13.22 -9.10 -20.50
C LYS A 30 -14.49 -9.90 -20.16
N ALA A 31 -14.42 -11.23 -20.24
CA ALA A 31 -15.55 -12.09 -19.88
C ALA A 31 -15.87 -12.03 -18.38
N VAL A 32 -14.86 -11.91 -17.52
CA VAL A 32 -15.07 -11.72 -16.08
C VAL A 32 -15.74 -10.37 -15.78
N VAL A 33 -15.35 -9.30 -16.47
CA VAL A 33 -15.99 -7.98 -16.36
C VAL A 33 -17.47 -8.06 -16.73
N GLU A 34 -17.78 -8.70 -17.85
CA GLU A 34 -19.15 -8.88 -18.32
C GLU A 34 -20.00 -9.73 -17.36
N ALA A 35 -19.46 -10.85 -16.88
CA ALA A 35 -20.18 -11.77 -16.00
C ALA A 35 -20.31 -11.29 -14.55
N SER A 36 -19.35 -10.50 -14.04
CA SER A 36 -19.41 -9.96 -12.67
C SER A 36 -20.28 -8.73 -12.54
N GLY A 37 -20.57 -8.03 -13.64
CA GLY A 37 -21.31 -6.76 -13.64
C GLY A 37 -20.53 -5.59 -13.03
N LEU A 38 -19.24 -5.76 -12.74
CA LEU A 38 -18.39 -4.75 -12.12
C LEU A 38 -17.56 -4.00 -13.17
N GLY A 39 -17.19 -2.75 -12.85
CA GLY A 39 -16.29 -1.97 -13.69
C GLY A 39 -14.90 -2.61 -13.83
N GLU A 40 -14.26 -2.45 -15.00
CA GLU A 40 -12.98 -3.10 -15.33
C GLU A 40 -11.88 -2.86 -14.30
N LYS A 41 -11.78 -1.63 -13.75
CA LYS A 41 -10.81 -1.30 -12.71
C LYS A 41 -11.00 -2.15 -11.44
N ARG A 42 -12.25 -2.33 -11.02
CA ARG A 42 -12.62 -3.12 -9.82
C ARG A 42 -12.23 -4.58 -10.02
N VAL A 43 -12.58 -5.15 -11.18
CA VAL A 43 -12.23 -6.54 -11.53
C VAL A 43 -10.71 -6.73 -11.60
N LYS A 44 -9.96 -5.78 -12.19
CA LYS A 44 -8.49 -5.83 -12.24
C LYS A 44 -7.87 -5.87 -10.85
N VAL A 45 -8.37 -5.07 -9.90
CA VAL A 45 -7.89 -5.06 -8.51
C VAL A 45 -8.13 -6.43 -7.86
N ILE A 46 -9.37 -6.94 -7.92
CA ILE A 46 -9.72 -8.24 -7.32
C ILE A 46 -8.89 -9.37 -7.95
N VAL A 47 -8.74 -9.39 -9.29
CA VAL A 47 -7.93 -10.39 -9.98
C VAL A 47 -6.45 -10.31 -9.58
N ALA A 48 -5.89 -9.10 -9.46
CA ALA A 48 -4.50 -8.93 -9.00
C ALA A 48 -4.30 -9.45 -7.57
N GLN A 49 -5.30 -9.24 -6.70
CA GLN A 49 -5.31 -9.75 -5.32
C GLN A 49 -5.35 -11.28 -5.29
N LEU A 50 -6.24 -11.88 -6.08
CA LEU A 50 -6.35 -13.33 -6.22
C LEU A 50 -5.07 -13.97 -6.79
N ILE A 51 -4.41 -13.31 -7.74
CA ILE A 51 -3.10 -13.75 -8.26
C ILE A 51 -2.02 -13.62 -7.19
N GLY A 52 -1.94 -12.50 -6.49
CA GLY A 52 -0.98 -12.28 -5.41
C GLY A 52 -1.14 -13.24 -4.23
N ALA A 53 -2.35 -13.77 -4.03
CA ALA A 53 -2.66 -14.81 -3.04
C ALA A 53 -2.51 -16.24 -3.57
N GLY A 54 -2.03 -16.42 -4.81
CA GLY A 54 -1.87 -17.73 -5.44
C GLY A 54 -3.20 -18.50 -5.59
N ALA A 55 -4.33 -17.80 -5.69
CA ALA A 55 -5.65 -18.41 -5.92
C ALA A 55 -6.01 -18.47 -7.41
N VAL A 56 -5.45 -17.54 -8.19
CA VAL A 56 -5.63 -17.45 -9.64
C VAL A 56 -4.29 -17.33 -10.32
N GLU A 57 -4.15 -17.98 -11.46
CA GLU A 57 -3.00 -17.81 -12.36
C GLU A 57 -3.44 -17.21 -13.69
N ARG A 58 -2.55 -16.46 -14.33
CA ARG A 58 -2.74 -15.95 -15.68
C ARG A 58 -2.02 -16.83 -16.69
N LYS A 59 -2.78 -17.52 -17.55
CA LYS A 59 -2.25 -18.34 -18.66
C LYS A 59 -2.62 -17.68 -19.99
N GLY A 60 -1.71 -16.87 -20.52
CA GLY A 60 -2.00 -16.02 -21.68
C GLY A 60 -3.10 -15.01 -21.39
N ARG A 61 -4.26 -15.14 -22.06
CA ARG A 61 -5.44 -14.30 -21.80
C ARG A 61 -6.40 -14.91 -20.78
N ALA A 62 -6.23 -16.18 -20.42
CA ALA A 62 -7.10 -16.91 -19.51
C ALA A 62 -6.70 -16.67 -18.04
N LEU A 63 -7.70 -16.60 -17.17
CA LEU A 63 -7.58 -16.57 -15.73
C LEU A 63 -8.04 -17.92 -15.17
N VAL A 64 -7.15 -18.63 -14.48
CA VAL A 64 -7.37 -20.02 -14.05
C VAL A 64 -7.36 -20.08 -12.54
N LYS A 65 -8.39 -20.66 -11.93
CA LYS A 65 -8.39 -20.98 -10.50
C LYS A 65 -7.41 -22.11 -10.23
N VAL A 66 -6.51 -21.93 -9.27
CA VAL A 66 -5.52 -22.95 -8.88
C VAL A 66 -5.76 -23.56 -7.51
N ARG A 67 -6.58 -22.91 -6.68
CA ARG A 67 -7.12 -23.44 -5.43
C ARG A 67 -8.51 -22.87 -5.19
N GLU A 68 -9.36 -23.59 -4.47
CA GLU A 68 -10.67 -23.08 -4.09
C GLU A 68 -10.57 -22.13 -2.89
N LEU A 69 -11.42 -21.10 -2.89
CA LEU A 69 -11.59 -20.15 -1.80
C LEU A 69 -13.06 -20.11 -1.42
N ASP A 70 -13.34 -20.12 -0.12
CA ASP A 70 -14.65 -19.76 0.39
C ASP A 70 -14.79 -18.23 0.59
N ALA A 71 -15.94 -17.80 1.10
CA ALA A 71 -16.20 -16.38 1.30
C ALA A 71 -15.30 -15.74 2.39
N ALA A 72 -14.86 -16.50 3.40
CA ALA A 72 -14.00 -16.01 4.46
C ALA A 72 -12.55 -15.88 3.96
N ASP A 73 -12.08 -16.84 3.17
CA ASP A 73 -10.79 -16.79 2.49
C ASP A 73 -10.70 -15.62 1.52
N LEU A 74 -11.76 -15.38 0.73
CA LEU A 74 -11.82 -14.22 -0.16
C LEU A 74 -11.64 -12.93 0.64
N GLN A 75 -12.43 -12.72 1.69
CA GLN A 75 -12.33 -11.52 2.53
C GLN A 75 -10.92 -11.32 3.10
N ARG A 76 -10.31 -12.39 3.60
CA ARG A 76 -8.95 -12.36 4.16
C ARG A 76 -7.91 -11.95 3.09
N VAL A 77 -8.00 -12.51 1.89
CA VAL A 77 -7.10 -12.16 0.77
C VAL A 77 -7.17 -10.67 0.44
N LEU A 78 -8.37 -10.07 0.41
CA LEU A 78 -8.53 -8.65 0.13
C LEU A 78 -7.89 -7.79 1.22
N GLN A 79 -8.14 -8.13 2.50
CA GLN A 79 -7.60 -7.41 3.65
C GLN A 79 -6.07 -7.49 3.71
N GLU A 80 -5.49 -8.67 3.50
CA GLU A 80 -4.03 -8.84 3.46
C GLU A 80 -3.38 -8.00 2.36
N TYR A 81 -4.00 -7.93 1.17
CA TYR A 81 -3.48 -7.11 0.08
C TYR A 81 -3.57 -5.61 0.39
N GLU A 82 -4.65 -5.16 1.01
CA GLU A 82 -4.80 -3.77 1.44
C GLU A 82 -3.69 -3.38 2.41
N GLN A 83 -3.45 -4.20 3.44
CA GLN A 83 -2.39 -3.93 4.41
C GLN A 83 -1.02 -3.87 3.74
N ARG A 84 -0.72 -4.81 2.83
CA ARG A 84 0.54 -4.78 2.07
C ARG A 84 0.69 -3.49 1.24
N GLN A 85 -0.38 -3.00 0.62
CA GLN A 85 -0.34 -1.73 -0.14
C GLN A 85 -0.09 -0.52 0.77
N LEU A 86 -0.66 -0.51 1.98
CA LEU A 86 -0.40 0.54 2.96
C LEU A 86 1.06 0.50 3.41
N ASP A 87 1.56 -0.68 3.78
CA ASP A 87 2.94 -0.90 4.19
C ASP A 87 3.94 -0.47 3.09
N ASP A 88 3.68 -0.87 1.84
CA ASP A 88 4.54 -0.53 0.72
C ASP A 88 4.55 0.99 0.45
N ARG A 89 3.40 1.65 0.61
CA ARG A 89 3.32 3.11 0.52
C ARG A 89 4.12 3.79 1.63
N GLU A 90 3.98 3.35 2.87
CA GLU A 90 4.73 3.90 4.01
C GLU A 90 6.24 3.69 3.87
N ARG A 91 6.66 2.54 3.33
CA ARG A 91 8.06 2.27 2.99
C ARG A 91 8.57 3.23 1.92
N LEU A 92 7.81 3.45 0.84
CA LEU A 92 8.17 4.41 -0.20
C LEU A 92 8.27 5.83 0.35
N GLU A 93 7.30 6.27 1.15
CA GLU A 93 7.33 7.57 1.81
C GLU A 93 8.56 7.72 2.72
N SER A 94 8.91 6.67 3.46
CA SER A 94 10.13 6.62 4.28
C SER A 94 11.41 6.74 3.44
N MET A 95 11.49 6.07 2.29
CA MET A 95 12.62 6.19 1.37
C MET A 95 12.73 7.59 0.77
N MET A 96 11.60 8.21 0.40
CA MET A 96 11.56 9.59 -0.08
C MET A 96 12.04 10.55 1.01
N ARG A 97 11.58 10.38 2.26
CA ARG A 97 12.06 11.15 3.42
C ARG A 97 13.56 10.97 3.61
N PHE A 98 14.09 9.75 3.51
CA PHE A 98 15.52 9.49 3.63
C PHE A 98 16.33 10.21 2.53
N ALA A 99 15.87 10.18 1.28
CA ALA A 99 16.55 10.80 0.16
C ALA A 99 16.55 12.34 0.23
N GLN A 100 15.47 12.93 0.72
CA GLN A 100 15.26 14.39 0.74
C GLN A 100 15.69 15.06 2.05
N SER A 101 15.98 14.29 3.09
CA SER A 101 16.29 14.83 4.40
C SER A 101 17.69 15.44 4.48
N VAL A 102 17.77 16.54 5.22
CA VAL A 102 19.03 17.19 5.61
C VAL A 102 19.57 16.69 6.96
N ALA A 103 18.82 15.84 7.67
CA ALA A 103 19.25 15.28 8.96
C ALA A 103 20.37 14.23 8.81
N CYS A 104 21.02 13.84 9.91
CA CYS A 104 21.99 12.76 9.88
C CYS A 104 21.37 11.46 9.34
N ARG A 105 21.91 10.93 8.23
CA ARG A 105 21.38 9.72 7.56
C ARG A 105 21.35 8.49 8.46
N ARG A 106 22.36 8.33 9.33
CA ARG A 106 22.41 7.18 10.26
C ARG A 106 21.25 7.21 11.25
N ARG A 107 20.90 8.40 11.77
CA ARG A 107 19.78 8.57 12.71
C ARG A 107 18.45 8.23 12.04
N LEU A 108 18.25 8.60 10.78
CA LEU A 108 17.05 8.25 10.01
C LEU A 108 16.92 6.74 9.78
N ILE A 109 18.03 6.07 9.47
CA ILE A 109 18.04 4.60 9.32
C ILE A 109 17.69 3.92 10.64
N ARG A 110 18.27 4.38 11.75
CA ARG A 110 17.96 3.86 13.09
C ARG A 110 16.50 4.06 13.45
N GLU A 111 15.97 5.27 13.25
CA GLU A 111 14.56 5.60 13.45
C GLU A 111 13.64 4.68 12.63
N TYR A 112 13.97 4.42 11.37
CA TYR A 112 13.20 3.51 10.51
C TYR A 112 13.16 2.07 11.04
N PHE A 113 14.25 1.57 11.62
CA PHE A 113 14.31 0.24 12.23
C PHE A 113 13.87 0.23 13.71
N GLY A 114 13.38 1.35 14.25
CA GLY A 114 12.95 1.45 15.65
C GLY A 114 14.10 1.45 16.67
N GLU A 115 15.33 1.68 16.22
CA GLU A 115 16.51 1.80 17.08
C GLU A 115 16.63 3.20 17.70
N ASP A 116 17.35 3.29 18.82
CA ASP A 116 17.67 4.58 19.43
C ASP A 116 18.44 5.48 18.44
N ARG A 117 17.94 6.71 18.27
CA ARG A 117 18.51 7.66 17.30
C ARG A 117 19.99 7.92 17.58
N GLY A 118 20.38 8.03 18.84
CA GLY A 118 21.70 8.49 19.28
C GLY A 118 22.07 9.87 18.75
N ASP A 119 23.36 10.17 18.90
CA ASP A 119 23.99 11.40 18.41
C ASP A 119 24.17 11.40 16.88
N GLU A 120 24.49 12.58 16.33
CA GLU A 120 24.90 12.69 14.94
C GLU A 120 26.16 11.85 14.66
N CYS A 121 26.11 11.00 13.62
CA CYS A 121 27.17 10.03 13.37
C CYS A 121 28.50 10.64 12.91
N ARG A 122 28.51 11.92 12.52
CA ARG A 122 29.66 12.67 12.01
C ARG A 122 30.36 12.09 10.76
N ASN A 123 29.78 11.06 10.13
CA ASN A 123 30.38 10.35 8.99
C ASN A 123 29.46 10.17 7.78
N CYS A 124 28.20 10.62 7.80
CA CYS A 124 27.39 10.68 6.58
C CYS A 124 27.66 11.98 5.82
N ASP A 125 27.31 12.02 4.54
CA ASP A 125 27.32 13.22 3.69
C ASP A 125 26.70 14.44 4.37
N ASN A 126 25.49 14.32 4.95
CA ASN A 126 24.82 15.42 5.64
C ASN A 126 25.58 15.93 6.88
N CYS A 127 26.30 15.05 7.58
CA CYS A 127 27.13 15.45 8.71
C CYS A 127 28.44 16.09 8.23
N ARG A 128 29.06 15.52 7.19
CA ARG A 128 30.32 16.04 6.62
C ARG A 128 30.15 17.42 5.98
N SER A 129 28.98 17.70 5.40
CA SER A 129 28.65 19.04 4.88
C SER A 129 28.17 20.01 5.95
N GLY A 130 28.00 19.57 7.21
CA GLY A 130 27.52 20.40 8.31
C GLY A 130 26.02 20.71 8.31
N ILE A 131 25.27 20.31 7.26
CA ILE A 131 23.84 20.60 7.15
C ILE A 131 23.00 19.88 8.21
N ALA A 132 23.44 18.70 8.67
CA ALA A 132 22.75 17.95 9.72
C ALA A 132 22.70 18.74 11.04
N ARG A 133 23.81 19.39 11.40
CA ARG A 133 23.91 20.24 12.59
C ARG A 133 23.02 21.47 12.49
N LEU A 134 23.04 22.16 11.35
CA LEU A 134 22.15 23.31 11.11
C LEU A 134 20.67 22.92 11.16
N ALA A 135 20.33 21.70 10.71
CA ALA A 135 18.98 21.18 10.76
C ALA A 135 18.53 20.81 12.18
N SER A 136 19.43 20.31 13.03
CA SER A 136 19.13 19.99 14.43
C SER A 136 19.05 21.22 15.33
N GLU A 137 19.79 22.28 15.00
CA GLU A 137 19.79 23.56 15.72
C GLU A 137 18.62 24.50 15.31
N ARG A 138 17.94 24.24 14.18
CA ARG A 138 16.80 25.06 13.75
C ARG A 138 15.59 24.80 14.66
N PRO A 139 15.04 25.84 15.32
CA PRO A 139 13.85 25.68 16.14
C PRO A 139 12.68 25.21 15.28
N VAL A 140 11.94 24.22 15.76
CA VAL A 140 10.70 23.74 15.14
C VAL A 140 9.74 24.92 15.12
N ARG A 141 9.50 25.49 13.94
CA ARG A 141 8.43 26.48 13.78
C ARG A 141 7.11 25.77 13.98
N ASP A 142 6.47 26.03 15.11
CA ASP A 142 5.10 25.61 15.37
C ASP A 142 4.18 26.21 14.29
N ARG A 143 3.66 25.35 13.40
CA ARG A 143 2.72 25.76 12.34
C ARG A 143 1.30 25.98 12.87
N THR A 144 1.02 25.60 14.12
CA THR A 144 -0.30 25.74 14.75
C THR A 144 -0.53 27.15 15.31
N ALA A 145 0.54 27.89 15.62
CA ALA A 145 0.46 29.26 16.14
C ALA A 145 0.00 30.32 15.12
N ALA A 146 -0.02 30.01 13.81
CA ALA A 146 -0.39 30.97 12.77
C ALA A 146 -1.91 31.07 12.48
N VAL A 147 -2.74 30.20 13.07
CA VAL A 147 -4.20 30.17 12.85
C VAL A 147 -4.98 30.91 13.96
N GLN A 148 -4.29 31.38 15.01
CA GLN A 148 -4.90 32.13 16.12
C GLN A 148 -4.24 33.51 16.24
N ALA A 149 -4.50 34.38 15.27
CA ALA A 149 -4.38 35.82 15.46
C ALA A 149 -5.78 36.43 15.26
N PRO A 150 -6.23 37.35 16.14
CA PRO A 150 -7.59 37.87 16.17
C PRO A 150 -7.96 38.71 14.94
#